data_AF-A0A7C6F459-F1
#
_entry.id   AF-A0A7C6F459-F1
#
_cell.length_a   1.000
_cell.length_b   1.000
_cell.length_c   1.000
_cell.angle_alpha   90.00
_cell.angle_beta   90.00
_cell.angle_gamma   90.00
#
_symmetry.space_group_name_H-M   'P 1'
#
loop_
_entity.id
_entity.type
_entity.pdbx_description
1 polymer ?
#
loop_
_entity_poly.entity_id
_entity_poly.type
_entity_poly.pdbx_seq_one_letter_code
_entity_poly.pdbx_strand_id
1 'polypeptide(L)'
;PEFQMSLQVVDAEGKTLAAGRNWMELREKLGRKQTVAFSLIDDPQWNRDGLKDWDFDGLPSEIEVRRGDIPIKAYPMLVDAGNSVSLRLADSAARAAYQSRFGIRRLLAIMAQPHLDPQWDAFPDRERLRLVAATLTDFDFQDQLLLALIDRAFLDESLVGPWKIGEWGNLPRNRAEYRRLCRAGRKRLPLAVQEVLALIRPLLDSYHHATLALQTFQSPQWEESRADIVEQLAELTRPGFLTCTPWNWLRHYPRYFRGICRRIEALRLGGVFRDREAMAVFRPYWETFLQRRRLHEEMDIFDPELIHYRWMLEEFRISLFAQSLGTALPVSPQRLDRQLARVRGGL
;
A
#
# COMPACT_ATOMS: atom_id res chain seq x y z
N PRO A 1 -19.43 -45.94 -7.35
CA PRO A 1 -17.95 -46.01 -7.31
C PRO A 1 -17.37 -44.80 -8.05
N GLU A 2 -17.12 -43.72 -7.33
CA GLU A 2 -16.56 -42.49 -7.90
C GLU A 2 -15.05 -42.61 -7.99
N PHE A 3 -14.51 -42.47 -9.20
CA PHE A 3 -13.06 -42.47 -9.45
C PHE A 3 -12.45 -41.19 -8.85
N GLN A 4 -11.63 -41.33 -7.82
CA GLN A 4 -10.82 -40.23 -7.30
C GLN A 4 -9.47 -40.19 -8.01
N MET A 5 -9.19 -39.10 -8.73
CA MET A 5 -7.91 -38.89 -9.41
C MET A 5 -6.79 -38.62 -8.40
N SER A 6 -5.68 -39.35 -8.51
CA SER A 6 -4.44 -39.05 -7.79
C SER A 6 -3.58 -38.08 -8.60
N LEU A 7 -3.17 -36.97 -7.99
CA LEU A 7 -2.30 -35.97 -8.59
C LEU A 7 -0.85 -36.25 -8.18
N GLN A 8 0.06 -36.11 -9.13
CA GLN A 8 1.48 -36.32 -8.94
C GLN A 8 2.23 -35.14 -9.56
N VAL A 9 3.09 -34.51 -8.79
CA VAL A 9 3.98 -33.45 -9.24
C VAL A 9 5.37 -34.04 -9.40
N VAL A 10 5.96 -33.87 -10.58
CA VAL A 10 7.28 -34.39 -10.96
C VAL A 10 8.24 -33.24 -11.26
N ASP A 11 9.54 -33.46 -11.07
CA ASP A 11 10.61 -32.56 -11.52
C ASP A 11 10.94 -32.77 -13.01
N ALA A 12 11.93 -32.01 -13.51
CA ALA A 12 12.33 -32.03 -14.92
C ALA A 12 12.90 -33.39 -15.36
N GLU A 13 13.43 -34.16 -14.42
CA GLU A 13 13.95 -35.52 -14.62
C GLU A 13 12.87 -36.60 -14.46
N GLY A 14 11.60 -36.21 -14.27
CA GLY A 14 10.46 -37.11 -14.12
C GLY A 14 10.35 -37.77 -12.74
N LYS A 15 11.17 -37.35 -11.77
CA LYS A 15 11.11 -37.84 -10.39
C LYS A 15 10.01 -37.13 -9.62
N THR A 16 9.27 -37.90 -8.83
CA THR A 16 8.12 -37.40 -8.09
C THR A 16 8.54 -36.53 -6.91
N LEU A 17 8.15 -35.26 -6.95
CA LEU A 17 8.36 -34.28 -5.89
C LEU A 17 7.31 -34.40 -4.78
N ALA A 18 6.05 -34.62 -5.16
CA ALA A 18 4.97 -34.93 -4.22
C ALA A 18 3.78 -35.57 -4.95
N ALA A 19 3.03 -36.42 -4.24
CA ALA A 19 1.81 -37.03 -4.75
C ALA A 19 0.70 -36.98 -3.69
N GLY A 20 -0.53 -36.81 -4.13
CA GLY A 20 -1.67 -36.58 -3.24
C GLY A 20 -2.97 -36.46 -4.01
N ARG A 21 -4.09 -36.50 -3.30
CA ARG A 21 -5.43 -36.38 -3.90
C ARG A 21 -5.99 -34.97 -3.84
N ASN A 22 -5.38 -34.11 -3.02
CA ASN A 22 -5.76 -32.73 -2.83
C ASN A 22 -4.69 -31.82 -3.45
N TRP A 23 -5.05 -31.15 -4.55
CA TRP A 23 -4.18 -30.18 -5.23
C TRP A 23 -3.72 -29.06 -4.29
N MET A 24 -4.57 -28.62 -3.36
CA MET A 24 -4.22 -27.53 -2.45
C MET A 24 -3.20 -27.96 -1.40
N GLU A 25 -3.33 -29.15 -0.82
CA GLU A 25 -2.32 -29.71 0.09
C GLU A 25 -0.98 -29.95 -0.62
N LEU A 26 -1.03 -30.41 -1.87
CA LEU A 26 0.17 -30.54 -2.70
C LEU A 26 0.82 -29.18 -2.97
N ARG A 27 0.01 -28.18 -3.33
CA ARG A 27 0.47 -26.80 -3.55
C ARG A 27 0.99 -26.16 -2.28
N GLU A 28 0.44 -26.46 -1.11
CA GLU A 28 0.92 -25.94 0.17
C GLU A 28 2.25 -26.62 0.59
N LYS A 29 2.34 -27.95 0.44
CA LYS A 29 3.57 -28.72 0.67
C LYS A 29 4.71 -28.32 -0.27
N LEU A 30 4.40 -28.08 -1.54
CA LEU A 30 5.39 -27.69 -2.56
C LEU A 30 5.65 -26.18 -2.56
N GLY A 31 4.62 -25.37 -2.30
CA GLY A 31 4.66 -23.90 -2.24
C GLY A 31 5.54 -23.39 -1.10
N ARG A 32 5.59 -24.10 0.05
CA ARG A 32 6.57 -23.83 1.11
C ARG A 32 8.03 -23.97 0.67
N LYS A 33 8.31 -24.62 -0.46
CA LYS A 33 9.65 -24.71 -1.07
C LYS A 33 9.79 -23.92 -2.38
N GLN A 34 8.72 -23.30 -2.89
CA GLN A 34 8.69 -22.64 -4.21
C GLN A 34 8.15 -21.20 -4.22
N THR A 35 8.02 -20.52 -3.07
CA THR A 35 8.21 -19.06 -3.08
C THR A 35 9.69 -18.79 -3.32
N VAL A 36 10.08 -18.97 -4.57
CA VAL A 36 11.41 -18.66 -5.07
C VAL A 36 11.54 -17.15 -4.99
N ALA A 37 12.29 -16.66 -4.01
CA ALA A 37 12.69 -15.28 -4.01
C ALA A 37 13.41 -15.01 -5.35
N PHE A 38 12.74 -14.29 -6.25
CA PHE A 38 13.28 -13.87 -7.56
C PHE A 38 14.56 -13.02 -7.40
N SER A 39 14.83 -12.55 -6.17
CA SER A 39 16.11 -11.97 -5.75
C SER A 39 17.33 -12.89 -5.95
N LEU A 40 17.14 -14.17 -6.29
CA LEU A 40 18.20 -15.14 -6.57
C LEU A 40 18.54 -15.27 -8.07
N ILE A 41 17.85 -14.56 -8.96
CA ILE A 41 18.24 -14.53 -10.38
C ILE A 41 19.36 -13.51 -10.53
N ASP A 42 20.59 -14.01 -10.49
CA ASP A 42 21.80 -13.21 -10.63
C ASP A 42 22.06 -12.90 -12.10
N ASP A 43 21.23 -12.02 -12.66
CA ASP A 43 21.47 -11.40 -13.97
C ASP A 43 22.12 -10.02 -13.74
N PRO A 44 23.41 -9.84 -14.06
CA PRO A 44 24.12 -8.58 -13.84
C PRO A 44 23.49 -7.39 -14.57
N GLN A 45 22.74 -7.63 -15.65
CA GLN A 45 22.02 -6.56 -16.36
C GLN A 45 20.90 -5.97 -15.49
N TRP A 46 20.23 -6.81 -14.69
CA TRP A 46 19.04 -6.47 -13.91
C TRP A 46 19.29 -6.43 -12.40
N ASN A 47 20.54 -6.54 -11.96
CA ASN A 47 20.94 -6.45 -10.56
C ASN A 47 21.93 -5.29 -10.36
N ARG A 48 21.42 -4.06 -10.50
CA ARG A 48 22.22 -2.82 -10.38
C ARG A 48 21.73 -1.96 -9.23
N ASP A 49 22.65 -1.40 -8.46
CA ASP A 49 22.37 -0.53 -7.31
C ASP A 49 22.89 0.89 -7.52
N GLY A 50 22.46 1.81 -6.66
CA GLY A 50 23.03 3.16 -6.60
C GLY A 50 22.62 4.08 -7.75
N LEU A 51 21.57 3.74 -8.51
CA LEU A 51 21.11 4.54 -9.63
C LEU A 51 20.54 5.88 -9.13
N LYS A 52 21.00 6.99 -9.72
CA LYS A 52 20.55 8.35 -9.40
C LYS A 52 19.91 9.08 -10.59
N ASP A 53 19.98 8.51 -11.78
CA ASP A 53 19.30 8.96 -12.99
C ASP A 53 18.92 7.72 -13.84
N TRP A 54 18.19 7.93 -14.93
CA TRP A 54 17.92 6.92 -15.94
C TRP A 54 19.16 6.68 -16.82
N ASP A 55 20.11 5.90 -16.30
CA ASP A 55 21.40 5.56 -16.93
C ASP A 55 21.48 4.09 -17.40
N PHE A 56 20.34 3.42 -17.46
CA PHE A 56 20.14 2.10 -18.04
C PHE A 56 19.31 2.22 -19.32
N ASP A 57 19.15 1.10 -20.02
CA ASP A 57 18.36 1.01 -21.24
C ASP A 57 16.84 1.13 -20.94
N GLY A 58 16.02 0.37 -21.66
CA GLY A 58 14.59 0.28 -21.38
C GLY A 58 14.28 -0.60 -20.18
N LEU A 59 13.07 -0.45 -19.66
CA LEU A 59 12.43 -1.33 -18.69
C LEU A 59 11.33 -2.11 -19.44
N PRO A 60 11.66 -3.21 -20.16
CA PRO A 60 10.69 -3.96 -20.96
C PRO A 60 9.57 -4.53 -20.07
N SER A 61 8.41 -4.80 -20.67
CA SER A 61 7.23 -5.27 -19.92
C SER A 61 7.39 -6.67 -19.35
N GLU A 62 8.18 -7.52 -20.00
CA GLU A 62 8.58 -8.84 -19.53
C GLU A 62 9.91 -9.22 -20.21
N ILE A 63 10.68 -10.08 -19.56
CA ILE A 63 11.85 -10.73 -20.12
C ILE A 63 11.79 -12.24 -19.81
N GLU A 64 12.55 -13.02 -20.56
CA GLU A 64 12.77 -14.43 -20.26
C GLU A 64 14.15 -14.57 -19.61
N VAL A 65 14.18 -15.16 -18.42
CA VAL A 65 15.42 -15.50 -17.70
C VAL A 65 15.48 -17.00 -17.48
N ARG A 66 16.68 -17.57 -17.47
CA ARG A 66 16.87 -19.00 -17.21
C ARG A 66 17.22 -19.24 -15.76
N ARG A 67 16.58 -20.24 -15.16
CA ARG A 67 16.97 -20.81 -13.86
C ARG A 67 17.31 -22.28 -14.06
N GLY A 68 18.60 -22.57 -14.21
CA GLY A 68 19.02 -23.85 -14.81
C GLY A 68 18.55 -23.92 -16.27
N ASP A 69 17.89 -25.02 -16.65
CA ASP A 69 17.37 -25.21 -18.01
C ASP A 69 15.93 -24.74 -18.20
N ILE A 70 15.27 -24.21 -17.15
CA ILE A 70 13.87 -23.79 -17.21
C ILE A 70 13.81 -22.29 -17.55
N PRO A 71 13.17 -21.91 -18.67
CA PRO A 71 12.87 -20.51 -18.95
C PRO A 71 11.73 -20.03 -18.04
N ILE A 72 11.95 -18.91 -17.38
CA ILE A 72 11.00 -18.29 -16.46
C ILE A 72 10.77 -16.85 -16.91
N LYS A 73 9.50 -16.43 -16.93
CA LYS A 73 9.15 -15.03 -17.16
C LYS A 73 9.52 -14.18 -15.94
N ALA A 74 10.22 -13.09 -16.18
CA ALA A 74 10.57 -12.10 -15.17
C ALA A 74 10.12 -10.71 -15.60
N TYR A 75 9.88 -9.84 -14.62
CA TYR A 75 9.36 -8.50 -14.84
C TYR A 75 10.35 -7.47 -14.28
N PRO A 76 11.11 -6.76 -15.12
CA PRO A 76 12.01 -5.71 -14.66
C PRO A 76 11.30 -4.64 -13.84
N MET A 77 11.92 -4.25 -12.73
CA MET A 77 11.39 -3.27 -11.81
C MET A 77 12.46 -2.35 -11.23
N LEU A 78 12.03 -1.15 -10.85
CA LEU A 78 12.84 -0.21 -10.09
C LEU A 78 12.41 -0.25 -8.62
N VAL A 79 13.36 -0.32 -7.70
CA VAL A 79 13.12 -0.40 -6.26
C VAL A 79 13.73 0.83 -5.60
N ASP A 80 12.94 1.52 -4.78
CA ASP A 80 13.43 2.64 -3.96
C ASP A 80 14.42 2.12 -2.91
N ALA A 81 15.65 2.64 -2.91
CA ALA A 81 16.71 2.33 -1.94
C ALA A 81 17.03 3.54 -1.02
N GLY A 82 16.09 4.47 -0.87
CA GLY A 82 16.17 5.61 0.05
C GLY A 82 16.92 6.80 -0.53
N ASN A 83 18.18 6.64 -0.94
CA ASN A 83 18.98 7.72 -1.55
C ASN A 83 19.33 7.47 -3.03
N SER A 84 18.85 6.36 -3.56
CA SER A 84 19.12 5.85 -4.90
C SER A 84 18.05 4.83 -5.28
N VAL A 85 18.18 4.27 -6.47
CA VAL A 85 17.27 3.25 -7.00
C VAL A 85 18.06 2.01 -7.37
N SER A 86 17.43 0.86 -7.16
CA SER A 86 17.95 -0.44 -7.53
C SER A 86 17.14 -1.02 -8.70
N LEU A 87 17.80 -1.57 -9.70
CA LEU A 87 17.18 -2.36 -10.76
C LEU A 87 17.10 -3.81 -10.29
N ARG A 88 15.92 -4.43 -10.41
CA ARG A 88 15.65 -5.82 -9.98
C ARG A 88 14.65 -6.49 -10.92
N LEU A 89 14.43 -7.79 -10.71
CA LEU A 89 13.37 -8.58 -11.36
C LEU A 89 12.28 -8.96 -10.35
N ALA A 90 11.02 -8.85 -10.76
CA ALA A 90 9.86 -9.34 -10.03
C ALA A 90 9.29 -10.61 -10.67
N ASP A 91 8.50 -11.34 -9.87
CA ASP A 91 7.75 -12.54 -10.23
C ASP A 91 6.43 -12.26 -10.94
N SER A 92 5.96 -11.02 -10.91
CA SER A 92 4.70 -10.61 -11.51
C SER A 92 4.73 -9.16 -12.01
N ALA A 93 3.99 -8.91 -13.10
CA ALA A 93 3.83 -7.56 -13.65
C ALA A 93 3.24 -6.57 -12.65
N ALA A 94 2.33 -7.02 -11.78
CA ALA A 94 1.70 -6.19 -10.76
C ALA A 94 2.71 -5.72 -9.70
N ARG A 95 3.56 -6.63 -9.19
CA ARG A 95 4.63 -6.29 -8.25
C ARG A 95 5.66 -5.38 -8.90
N ALA A 96 6.08 -5.67 -10.13
CA ALA A 96 7.03 -4.84 -10.86
C ALA A 96 6.51 -3.40 -11.04
N ALA A 97 5.25 -3.23 -11.44
CA ALA A 97 4.65 -1.91 -11.62
C ALA A 97 4.51 -1.16 -10.27
N TYR A 98 4.06 -1.86 -9.21
CA TYR A 98 3.95 -1.29 -7.88
C TYR A 98 5.30 -0.79 -7.33
N GLN A 99 6.33 -1.63 -7.37
CA GLN A 99 7.66 -1.26 -6.91
C GLN A 99 8.27 -0.15 -7.77
N SER A 100 8.14 -0.27 -9.10
CA SER A 100 8.67 0.73 -10.04
C SER A 100 8.10 2.11 -9.82
N ARG A 101 6.86 2.23 -9.33
CA ARG A 101 6.31 3.55 -8.96
C ARG A 101 7.18 4.24 -7.92
N PHE A 102 7.59 3.53 -6.87
CA PHE A 102 8.45 4.06 -5.81
C PHE A 102 9.87 4.32 -6.29
N GLY A 103 10.44 3.40 -7.09
CA GLY A 103 11.74 3.63 -7.72
C GLY A 103 11.74 4.88 -8.61
N ILE A 104 10.73 5.04 -9.47
CA ILE A 104 10.60 6.22 -10.34
C ILE A 104 10.40 7.48 -9.50
N ARG A 105 9.57 7.43 -8.45
CA ARG A 105 9.43 8.55 -7.50
C ARG A 105 10.79 8.95 -6.92
N ARG A 106 11.62 8.00 -6.53
CA ARG A 106 12.96 8.28 -5.99
C ARG A 106 13.88 8.95 -7.02
N LEU A 107 13.92 8.48 -8.27
CA LEU A 107 14.67 9.17 -9.34
C LEU A 107 14.18 10.60 -9.55
N LEU A 108 12.85 10.78 -9.57
CA LEU A 108 12.23 12.09 -9.71
C LEU A 108 12.55 13.01 -8.52
N ALA A 109 12.54 12.49 -7.29
CA ALA A 109 12.91 13.23 -6.09
C ALA A 109 14.37 13.70 -6.15
N ILE A 110 15.30 12.80 -6.49
CA ILE A 110 16.73 13.14 -6.67
C ILE A 110 16.89 14.24 -7.72
N MET A 111 16.22 14.12 -8.85
CA MET A 111 16.27 15.09 -9.95
C MET A 111 15.63 16.45 -9.58
N ALA A 112 14.58 16.43 -8.76
CA ALA A 112 13.81 17.61 -8.40
C ALA A 112 14.30 18.30 -7.12
N GLN A 113 15.24 17.72 -6.36
CA GLN A 113 15.70 18.22 -5.07
C GLN A 113 15.97 19.74 -5.05
N PRO A 114 16.71 20.34 -6.02
CA PRO A 114 16.98 21.78 -6.00
C PRO A 114 15.72 22.66 -6.11
N HIS A 115 14.61 22.10 -6.59
CA HIS A 115 13.32 22.77 -6.69
C HIS A 115 12.41 22.48 -5.48
N LEU A 116 12.68 21.42 -4.71
CA LEU A 116 11.89 21.03 -3.55
C LEU A 116 12.31 21.78 -2.29
N ASP A 117 13.61 21.98 -2.06
CA ASP A 117 14.11 22.63 -0.85
C ASP A 117 13.48 24.03 -0.63
N PRO A 118 13.39 24.91 -1.65
CA PRO A 118 12.72 26.21 -1.47
C PRO A 118 11.22 26.09 -1.17
N GLN A 119 10.55 25.05 -1.66
CA GLN A 119 9.11 24.81 -1.39
C GLN A 119 8.89 24.35 0.05
N TRP A 120 9.81 23.54 0.58
CA TRP A 120 9.82 23.18 1.99
C TRP A 120 10.11 24.39 2.88
N ASP A 121 11.08 25.23 2.48
CA ASP A 121 11.45 26.43 3.22
C ASP A 121 10.30 27.42 3.33
N ALA A 122 9.52 27.56 2.25
CA ALA A 122 8.33 28.41 2.19
C ALA A 122 7.03 27.72 2.64
N PHE A 123 7.09 26.46 3.12
CA PHE A 123 5.89 25.69 3.44
C PHE A 123 5.13 26.33 4.62
N PRO A 124 3.88 26.78 4.43
CA PRO A 124 3.19 27.51 5.48
C PRO A 124 2.86 26.62 6.68
N ASP A 125 2.97 27.16 7.90
CA ASP A 125 2.79 26.48 9.20
C ASP A 125 3.66 25.22 9.42
N ARG A 126 4.80 25.13 8.72
CA ARG A 126 5.71 23.97 8.80
C ARG A 126 6.03 23.55 10.23
N GLU A 127 6.43 24.48 11.10
CA GLU A 127 6.84 24.13 12.47
C GLU A 127 5.70 23.53 13.30
N ARG A 128 4.47 24.06 13.15
CA ARG A 128 3.29 23.51 13.80
C ARG A 128 2.98 22.10 13.29
N LEU A 129 3.00 21.90 11.98
CA LEU A 129 2.74 20.59 11.36
C LEU A 129 3.81 19.57 11.73
N ARG A 130 5.08 19.99 11.80
CA ARG A 130 6.21 19.17 12.25
C ARG A 130 6.03 18.73 13.70
N LEU A 131 5.56 19.61 14.58
CA LEU A 131 5.27 19.28 15.98
C LEU A 131 4.17 18.22 16.11
N VAL A 132 3.07 18.36 15.35
CA VAL A 132 2.00 17.34 15.34
C VAL A 132 2.53 16.02 14.77
N ALA A 133 3.26 16.07 13.66
CA ALA A 133 3.82 14.90 13.02
C ALA A 133 4.86 14.17 13.89
N ALA A 134 5.54 14.85 14.82
CA ALA A 134 6.49 14.23 15.75
C ALA A 134 5.84 13.20 16.70
N THR A 135 4.51 13.17 16.80
CA THR A 135 3.77 12.12 17.55
C THR A 135 3.55 10.84 16.74
N LEU A 136 3.88 10.84 15.45
CA LEU A 136 3.83 9.66 14.58
C LEU A 136 5.13 8.85 14.76
N THR A 137 5.00 7.53 14.84
CA THR A 137 6.14 6.62 15.00
C THR A 137 6.91 6.45 13.68
N ASP A 138 8.24 6.47 13.76
CA ASP A 138 9.17 6.27 12.62
C ASP A 138 8.81 7.11 11.39
N PHE A 139 8.47 8.38 11.62
CA PHE A 139 7.92 9.27 10.61
C PHE A 139 8.80 10.49 10.38
N ASP A 140 9.58 10.47 9.30
CA ASP A 140 10.23 11.68 8.78
C ASP A 140 9.20 12.50 8.00
N PHE A 141 8.68 13.55 8.64
CA PHE A 141 7.67 14.42 8.05
C PHE A 141 8.17 15.14 6.80
N GLN A 142 9.43 15.61 6.82
CA GLN A 142 9.98 16.37 5.70
C GLN A 142 10.13 15.46 4.49
N ASP A 143 10.79 14.32 4.64
CA ASP A 143 10.99 13.38 3.53
C ASP A 143 9.65 12.89 2.97
N GLN A 144 8.70 12.47 3.83
CA GLN A 144 7.40 11.99 3.35
C GLN A 144 6.56 13.08 2.67
N LEU A 145 6.60 14.32 3.16
CA LEU A 145 5.90 15.42 2.51
C LEU A 145 6.50 15.73 1.14
N LEU A 146 7.83 15.75 1.03
CA LEU A 146 8.53 15.97 -0.22
C LEU A 146 8.25 14.83 -1.22
N LEU A 147 8.24 13.59 -0.78
CA LEU A 147 7.86 12.44 -1.62
C LEU A 147 6.39 12.51 -2.06
N ALA A 148 5.48 12.91 -1.17
CA ALA A 148 4.06 13.13 -1.52
C ALA A 148 3.89 14.26 -2.54
N LEU A 149 4.69 15.33 -2.45
CA LEU A 149 4.76 16.38 -3.47
C LEU A 149 5.25 15.84 -4.81
N ILE A 150 6.25 14.96 -4.81
CA ILE A 150 6.72 14.30 -6.04
C ILE A 150 5.62 13.42 -6.65
N ASP A 151 4.95 12.61 -5.84
CA ASP A 151 3.82 11.80 -6.30
C ASP A 151 2.73 12.67 -6.94
N ARG A 152 2.41 13.80 -6.30
CA ARG A 152 1.36 14.71 -6.75
C ARG A 152 1.73 15.55 -7.97
N ALA A 153 3.00 15.93 -8.11
CA ALA A 153 3.48 16.74 -9.22
C ALA A 153 3.83 15.90 -10.45
N PHE A 154 4.52 14.77 -10.27
CA PHE A 154 5.11 14.01 -11.36
C PHE A 154 4.37 12.71 -11.65
N LEU A 155 3.73 12.10 -10.67
CA LEU A 155 3.02 10.82 -10.83
C LEU A 155 1.49 10.99 -10.70
N ASP A 156 1.01 12.17 -11.07
CA ASP A 156 -0.40 12.49 -11.18
C ASP A 156 -1.10 11.64 -12.25
N GLU A 157 -2.37 11.36 -12.04
CA GLU A 157 -3.16 10.51 -12.94
C GLU A 157 -3.34 11.10 -14.34
N SER A 158 -3.29 12.43 -14.49
CA SER A 158 -3.29 13.05 -15.82
C SER A 158 -2.00 12.82 -16.61
N LEU A 159 -0.90 12.47 -15.93
CA LEU A 159 0.41 12.26 -16.55
C LEU A 159 0.72 10.79 -16.77
N VAL A 160 0.41 9.95 -15.78
CA VAL A 160 0.76 8.52 -15.78
C VAL A 160 -0.46 7.61 -15.65
N GLY A 161 -1.69 8.12 -15.77
CA GLY A 161 -2.89 7.32 -15.54
C GLY A 161 -3.17 7.06 -14.05
N PRO A 162 -4.36 6.53 -13.72
CA PRO A 162 -4.80 6.39 -12.34
C PRO A 162 -3.85 5.50 -11.55
N TRP A 163 -3.52 5.91 -10.33
CA TRP A 163 -2.94 5.00 -9.35
C TRP A 163 -4.09 4.38 -8.56
N LYS A 164 -4.64 3.30 -9.10
CA LYS A 164 -5.64 2.48 -8.41
C LYS A 164 -5.03 1.13 -8.12
N ILE A 165 -5.54 0.51 -7.08
CA ILE A 165 -5.08 -0.82 -6.71
C ILE A 165 -5.46 -1.78 -7.83
N GLY A 166 -4.46 -2.41 -8.47
CA GLY A 166 -4.63 -3.23 -9.68
C GLY A 166 -4.44 -2.48 -11.01
N GLU A 167 -4.44 -1.14 -11.00
CA GLU A 167 -4.14 -0.28 -12.14
C GLU A 167 -3.00 0.67 -11.75
N TRP A 168 -1.76 0.32 -12.10
CA TRP A 168 -0.57 1.02 -11.62
C TRP A 168 -0.09 2.15 -12.55
N GLY A 169 -0.94 2.56 -13.49
CA GLY A 169 -0.64 3.60 -14.47
C GLY A 169 0.39 3.20 -15.55
N ASN A 170 0.62 4.14 -16.47
CA ASN A 170 1.60 4.10 -17.54
C ASN A 170 2.89 4.80 -17.08
N LEU A 171 3.64 4.11 -16.22
CA LEU A 171 4.95 4.56 -15.77
C LEU A 171 5.97 4.57 -16.92
N PRO A 172 6.95 5.50 -16.92
CA PRO A 172 7.99 5.54 -17.94
C PRO A 172 8.78 4.23 -17.96
N ARG A 173 9.03 3.73 -19.17
CA ARG A 173 9.81 2.52 -19.46
C ARG A 173 11.08 2.77 -20.24
N ASN A 174 11.37 4.02 -20.60
CA ASN A 174 12.63 4.41 -21.20
C ASN A 174 13.01 5.84 -20.84
N ARG A 175 14.25 6.20 -21.14
CA ARG A 175 14.82 7.52 -20.86
C ARG A 175 14.03 8.68 -21.48
N ALA A 176 13.47 8.49 -22.67
CA ALA A 176 12.70 9.53 -23.35
C ALA A 176 11.38 9.84 -22.64
N GLU A 177 10.66 8.79 -22.21
CA GLU A 177 9.46 8.89 -21.39
C GLU A 177 9.75 9.51 -20.02
N TYR A 178 10.80 9.05 -19.33
CA TYR A 178 11.22 9.61 -18.05
C TYR A 178 11.52 11.11 -18.15
N ARG A 179 12.29 11.54 -19.17
CA ARG A 179 12.58 12.97 -19.40
C ARG A 179 11.32 13.79 -19.71
N ARG A 180 10.36 13.23 -20.45
CA ARG A 180 9.06 13.87 -20.71
C ARG A 180 8.28 14.04 -19.40
N LEU A 181 8.26 13.02 -18.56
CA LEU A 181 7.64 13.06 -17.24
C LEU A 181 8.28 14.13 -16.34
N CYS A 182 9.62 14.21 -16.31
CA CYS A 182 10.35 15.24 -15.57
C CYS A 182 9.91 16.66 -15.97
N ARG A 183 9.80 16.93 -17.28
CA ARG A 183 9.36 18.24 -17.78
C ARG A 183 7.91 18.54 -17.42
N ALA A 184 7.01 17.56 -17.57
CA ALA A 184 5.60 17.73 -17.26
C ALA A 184 5.38 17.97 -15.77
N GLY A 185 6.00 17.16 -14.91
CA GLY A 185 5.84 17.29 -13.47
C GLY A 185 6.44 18.57 -12.89
N ARG A 186 7.57 19.06 -13.42
CA ARG A 186 8.11 20.38 -13.04
C ARG A 186 7.10 21.51 -13.29
N LYS A 187 6.36 21.46 -14.41
CA LYS A 187 5.30 22.46 -14.70
C LYS A 187 4.11 22.35 -13.75
N ARG A 188 3.81 21.14 -13.27
CA ARG A 188 2.70 20.86 -12.34
C ARG A 188 3.07 21.14 -10.88
N LEU A 189 4.35 21.20 -10.52
CA LEU A 189 4.82 21.32 -9.14
C LEU A 189 4.12 22.44 -8.33
N PRO A 190 3.89 23.67 -8.85
CA PRO A 190 3.17 24.70 -8.10
C PRO A 190 1.73 24.30 -7.72
N LEU A 191 1.02 23.62 -8.62
CA LEU A 191 -0.33 23.10 -8.34
C LEU A 191 -0.29 21.96 -7.32
N ALA A 192 0.69 21.07 -7.43
CA ALA A 192 0.86 19.97 -6.50
C ALA A 192 1.12 20.46 -5.07
N VAL A 193 1.88 21.54 -4.90
CA VAL A 193 2.08 22.20 -3.59
C VAL A 193 0.75 22.63 -2.99
N GLN A 194 -0.13 23.27 -3.78
CA GLN A 194 -1.45 23.69 -3.31
C GLN A 194 -2.34 22.49 -2.93
N GLU A 195 -2.36 21.44 -3.75
CA GLU A 195 -3.13 20.22 -3.50
C GLU A 195 -2.67 19.48 -2.25
N VAL A 196 -1.35 19.33 -2.06
CA VAL A 196 -0.77 18.70 -0.86
C VAL A 196 -1.04 19.54 0.38
N LEU A 197 -0.91 20.87 0.30
CA LEU A 197 -1.24 21.78 1.41
C LEU A 197 -2.70 21.66 1.83
N ALA A 198 -3.61 21.62 0.86
CA ALA A 198 -5.04 21.47 1.11
C ALA A 198 -5.40 20.14 1.79
N LEU A 199 -4.55 19.11 1.67
CA LEU A 199 -4.75 17.82 2.32
C LEU A 199 -4.01 17.69 3.66
N ILE A 200 -2.72 18.02 3.72
CA ILE A 200 -1.88 17.67 4.88
C ILE A 200 -2.32 18.41 6.15
N ARG A 201 -2.80 19.64 6.01
CA ARG A 201 -3.31 20.45 7.12
C ARG A 201 -4.53 19.80 7.78
N PRO A 202 -5.66 19.59 7.08
CA PRO A 202 -6.81 18.94 7.70
C PRO A 202 -6.53 17.48 8.10
N LEU A 203 -5.59 16.80 7.45
CA LEU A 203 -5.15 15.46 7.82
C LEU A 203 -4.50 15.46 9.21
N LEU A 204 -3.44 16.25 9.40
CA LEU A 204 -2.72 16.33 10.67
C LEU A 204 -3.57 16.95 11.78
N ASP A 205 -4.42 17.93 11.47
CA ASP A 205 -5.34 18.50 12.45
C ASP A 205 -6.38 17.46 12.92
N SER A 206 -6.98 16.70 11.98
CA SER A 206 -7.94 15.66 12.35
C SER A 206 -7.27 14.51 13.11
N TYR A 207 -6.05 14.14 12.74
CA TYR A 207 -5.24 13.17 13.48
C TYR A 207 -4.93 13.64 14.91
N HIS A 208 -4.53 14.91 15.07
CA HIS A 208 -4.29 15.49 16.39
C HIS A 208 -5.56 15.48 17.27
N HIS A 209 -6.71 15.82 16.69
CA HIS A 209 -7.97 15.74 17.42
C HIS A 209 -8.33 14.30 17.83
N ALA A 210 -8.13 13.32 16.95
CA ALA A 210 -8.39 11.91 17.25
C ALA A 210 -7.48 11.38 18.37
N THR A 211 -6.20 11.73 18.33
CA THR A 211 -5.22 11.33 19.36
C THR A 211 -5.52 12.00 20.71
N LEU A 212 -5.88 13.29 20.74
CA LEU A 212 -6.28 13.98 21.97
C LEU A 212 -7.60 13.41 22.56
N ALA A 213 -8.58 13.12 21.70
CA ALA A 213 -9.82 12.49 22.12
C ALA A 213 -9.55 11.11 22.75
N LEU A 214 -8.65 10.32 22.15
CA LEU A 214 -8.25 9.01 22.67
C LEU A 214 -7.47 9.10 23.99
N GLN A 215 -6.59 10.09 24.15
CA GLN A 215 -5.84 10.29 25.39
C GLN A 215 -6.77 10.56 26.58
N THR A 216 -7.82 11.34 26.36
CA THR A 216 -8.84 11.68 27.38
C THR A 216 -9.95 10.64 27.47
N PHE A 217 -9.87 9.55 26.71
CA PHE A 217 -10.85 8.47 26.69
C PHE A 217 -10.34 7.28 27.51
N GLN A 218 -10.51 7.37 28.83
CA GLN A 218 -9.99 6.39 29.79
C GLN A 218 -11.12 5.93 30.73
N SER A 219 -11.55 4.67 30.57
CA SER A 219 -12.49 4.01 31.47
C SER A 219 -12.46 2.49 31.21
N PRO A 220 -12.54 1.63 32.25
CA PRO A 220 -12.55 0.17 32.07
C PRO A 220 -13.67 -0.32 31.14
N GLN A 221 -14.81 0.37 31.12
CA GLN A 221 -15.95 0.00 30.27
C GLN A 221 -15.69 0.19 28.76
N TRP A 222 -14.63 0.94 28.40
CA TRP A 222 -14.28 1.27 27.02
C TRP A 222 -12.99 0.58 26.54
N GLU A 223 -12.40 -0.30 27.33
CA GLU A 223 -11.06 -0.85 27.05
C GLU A 223 -10.97 -1.53 25.68
N GLU A 224 -11.97 -2.35 25.32
CA GLU A 224 -12.03 -3.02 24.02
C GLU A 224 -12.15 -2.03 22.84
N SER A 225 -13.04 -1.05 22.96
CA SER A 225 -13.20 -0.01 21.93
C SER A 225 -11.94 0.85 21.81
N ARG A 226 -11.28 1.13 22.93
CA ARG A 226 -10.03 1.89 22.98
C ARG A 226 -8.90 1.12 22.31
N ALA A 227 -8.73 -0.17 22.60
CA ALA A 227 -7.73 -1.02 21.98
C ALA A 227 -7.91 -1.09 20.46
N ASP A 228 -9.14 -1.21 19.99
CA ASP A 228 -9.45 -1.20 18.56
C ASP A 228 -9.18 0.15 17.89
N ILE A 229 -9.46 1.28 18.56
CA ILE A 229 -9.15 2.62 18.03
C ILE A 229 -7.63 2.83 17.96
N VAL A 230 -6.88 2.36 18.96
CA VAL A 230 -5.40 2.39 18.94
C VAL A 230 -4.87 1.60 17.74
N GLU A 231 -5.38 0.39 17.52
CA GLU A 231 -5.02 -0.43 16.36
C GLU A 231 -5.36 0.27 15.04
N GLN A 232 -6.55 0.86 14.92
CA GLN A 232 -6.96 1.58 13.72
C GLN A 232 -6.04 2.78 13.43
N LEU A 233 -5.70 3.58 14.44
CA LEU A 233 -4.77 4.71 14.29
C LEU A 233 -3.41 4.20 13.82
N ALA A 234 -2.84 3.19 14.48
CA ALA A 234 -1.55 2.64 14.11
C ALA A 234 -1.52 2.09 12.67
N GLU A 235 -2.61 1.45 12.23
CA GLU A 235 -2.73 0.92 10.87
C GLU A 235 -2.94 2.01 9.81
N LEU A 236 -3.59 3.13 10.15
CA LEU A 236 -3.70 4.30 9.27
C LEU A 236 -2.38 5.08 9.21
N THR A 237 -1.62 5.13 10.30
CA THR A 237 -0.39 5.93 10.41
C THR A 237 0.89 5.08 10.39
N ARG A 238 0.88 3.94 9.71
CA ARG A 238 2.08 3.12 9.50
C ARG A 238 3.20 3.96 8.84
N PRO A 239 4.47 3.65 9.08
CA PRO A 239 5.58 4.34 8.44
C PRO A 239 5.41 4.41 6.92
N GLY A 240 5.59 5.60 6.35
CA GLY A 240 5.41 5.84 4.92
C GLY A 240 3.97 6.07 4.45
N PHE A 241 2.94 6.15 5.32
CA PHE A 241 1.53 6.19 4.90
C PHE A 241 1.18 7.30 3.90
N LEU A 242 1.84 8.47 3.95
CA LEU A 242 1.62 9.57 2.99
C LEU A 242 2.02 9.19 1.55
N THR A 243 2.91 8.22 1.42
CA THR A 243 3.59 7.86 0.19
C THR A 243 3.24 6.46 -0.30
N CYS A 244 2.80 5.57 0.60
CA CYS A 244 2.35 4.21 0.31
C CYS A 244 0.83 4.11 0.09
N THR A 245 0.08 5.14 0.48
CA THR A 245 -1.37 5.20 0.28
C THR A 245 -1.72 5.89 -1.04
N PRO A 246 -2.53 5.26 -1.92
CA PRO A 246 -3.05 5.92 -3.11
C PRO A 246 -3.78 7.22 -2.79
N TRP A 247 -3.56 8.27 -3.58
CA TRP A 247 -4.08 9.62 -3.31
C TRP A 247 -5.61 9.67 -3.13
N ASN A 248 -6.34 8.85 -3.89
CA ASN A 248 -7.79 8.71 -3.80
C ASN A 248 -8.26 8.21 -2.42
N TRP A 249 -7.42 7.46 -1.71
CA TRP A 249 -7.64 7.03 -0.33
C TRP A 249 -7.07 8.01 0.69
N LEU A 250 -5.87 8.55 0.43
CA LEU A 250 -5.21 9.48 1.35
C LEU A 250 -6.06 10.72 1.62
N ARG A 251 -6.76 11.24 0.60
CA ARG A 251 -7.70 12.37 0.75
C ARG A 251 -8.85 12.11 1.74
N HIS A 252 -9.12 10.86 2.08
CA HIS A 252 -10.17 10.47 3.02
C HIS A 252 -9.67 10.34 4.47
N TYR A 253 -8.37 10.43 4.73
CA TYR A 253 -7.81 10.35 6.08
C TYR A 253 -8.42 11.35 7.08
N PRO A 254 -8.63 12.64 6.71
CA PRO A 254 -9.34 13.57 7.60
C PRO A 254 -10.72 13.04 8.02
N ARG A 255 -11.44 12.35 7.12
CA ARG A 255 -12.74 11.73 7.41
C ARG A 255 -12.60 10.51 8.32
N TYR A 256 -11.59 9.66 8.11
CA TYR A 256 -11.32 8.51 8.97
C TYR A 256 -11.03 8.93 10.41
N PHE A 257 -10.17 9.93 10.59
CA PHE A 257 -9.87 10.46 11.93
C PHE A 257 -11.08 11.14 12.58
N ARG A 258 -11.89 11.90 11.82
CA ARG A 258 -13.17 12.41 12.33
C ARG A 258 -14.14 11.28 12.71
N GLY A 259 -14.13 10.16 11.99
CA GLY A 259 -14.91 8.96 12.32
C GLY A 259 -14.53 8.38 13.68
N ILE A 260 -13.23 8.33 13.99
CA ILE A 260 -12.72 7.95 15.31
C ILE A 260 -13.24 8.90 16.40
N CYS A 261 -13.17 10.22 16.19
CA CYS A 261 -13.72 11.19 17.13
C CYS A 261 -15.22 10.98 17.37
N ARG A 262 -16.01 10.78 16.32
CA ARG A 262 -17.46 10.51 16.42
C ARG A 262 -17.77 9.24 17.19
N ARG A 263 -16.98 8.19 17.00
CA ARG A 263 -17.11 6.95 17.77
C ARG A 263 -16.85 7.18 19.26
N ILE A 264 -15.78 7.90 19.60
CA ILE A 264 -15.44 8.27 20.99
C ILE A 264 -16.56 9.11 21.62
N GLU A 265 -17.08 10.11 20.90
CA GLU A 265 -18.21 10.93 21.35
C GLU A 265 -19.46 10.08 21.63
N ALA A 266 -19.82 9.17 20.72
CA ALA A 266 -20.96 8.28 20.90
C ALA A 266 -20.80 7.34 22.11
N LEU A 267 -19.58 6.84 22.35
CA LEU A 267 -19.25 6.02 23.52
C LEU A 267 -19.39 6.80 24.84
N ARG A 268 -18.97 8.07 24.86
CA ARG A 268 -19.14 8.97 26.01
C ARG A 268 -20.61 9.26 26.33
N LEU A 269 -21.47 9.27 25.31
CA LEU A 269 -22.93 9.45 25.45
C LEU A 269 -23.67 8.13 25.79
N GLY A 270 -22.97 7.10 26.24
CA GLY A 270 -23.56 5.82 26.64
C GLY A 270 -23.76 4.81 25.50
N GLY A 271 -23.13 5.01 24.34
CA GLY A 271 -23.26 4.16 23.16
C GLY A 271 -22.59 2.78 23.23
N VAL A 272 -22.16 2.30 24.39
CA VAL A 272 -21.31 1.10 24.56
C VAL A 272 -21.94 -0.17 23.95
N PHE A 273 -23.23 -0.41 24.17
CA PHE A 273 -23.90 -1.60 23.63
C PHE A 273 -23.92 -1.60 22.09
N ARG A 274 -24.29 -0.47 21.48
CA ARG A 274 -24.30 -0.31 20.01
C ARG A 274 -22.89 -0.44 19.41
N ASP A 275 -21.87 0.08 20.11
CA ASP A 275 -20.48 -0.08 19.68
C ASP A 275 -20.07 -1.55 19.66
N ARG A 276 -20.44 -2.33 20.70
CA ARG A 276 -20.17 -3.76 20.77
C ARG A 276 -20.87 -4.54 19.67
N GLU A 277 -22.13 -4.25 19.37
CA GLU A 277 -22.85 -4.88 18.25
C GLU A 277 -22.16 -4.58 16.90
N ALA A 278 -21.79 -3.32 16.67
CA ALA A 278 -21.05 -2.92 15.47
C ALA A 278 -19.68 -3.61 15.39
N MET A 279 -18.96 -3.73 16.51
CA MET A 279 -17.68 -4.43 16.58
C MET A 279 -17.81 -5.93 16.34
N ALA A 280 -18.88 -6.57 16.83
CA ALA A 280 -19.14 -7.99 16.57
C ALA A 280 -19.32 -8.27 15.07
N VAL A 281 -19.89 -7.32 14.33
CA VAL A 281 -20.00 -7.40 12.87
C VAL A 281 -18.66 -7.09 12.17
N PHE A 282 -17.91 -6.11 12.66
CA PHE A 282 -16.66 -5.67 12.03
C PHE A 282 -15.48 -6.64 12.24
N ARG A 283 -15.31 -7.15 13.46
CA ARG A 283 -14.10 -7.87 13.90
C ARG A 283 -13.76 -9.08 13.02
N PRO A 284 -14.70 -9.96 12.62
CA PRO A 284 -14.37 -11.13 11.78
C PRO A 284 -13.70 -10.75 10.45
N TYR A 285 -14.13 -9.65 9.84
CA TYR A 285 -13.56 -9.14 8.59
C TYR A 285 -12.14 -8.60 8.77
N TRP A 286 -11.91 -7.91 9.89
CA TRP A 286 -10.58 -7.40 10.24
C TRP A 286 -9.60 -8.54 10.54
N GLU A 287 -10.01 -9.54 11.32
CA GLU A 287 -9.19 -10.72 11.62
C GLU A 287 -8.84 -11.50 10.35
N THR A 288 -9.81 -11.67 9.45
CA THR A 288 -9.59 -12.30 8.14
C THR A 288 -8.58 -11.53 7.31
N PHE A 289 -8.65 -10.19 7.30
CA PHE A 289 -7.65 -9.35 6.65
C PHE A 289 -6.25 -9.55 7.24
N LEU A 290 -6.11 -9.51 8.57
CA LEU A 290 -4.83 -9.70 9.24
C LEU A 290 -4.23 -11.09 8.94
N GLN A 291 -5.04 -12.14 8.99
CA GLN A 291 -4.62 -13.50 8.70
C GLN A 291 -4.15 -13.64 7.25
N ARG A 292 -4.89 -13.05 6.30
CA ARG A 292 -4.52 -13.08 4.88
C ARG A 292 -3.25 -12.26 4.60
N ARG A 293 -3.11 -11.09 5.24
CA ARG A 293 -1.91 -10.26 5.15
C ARG A 293 -0.67 -11.03 5.60
N ARG A 294 -0.73 -11.71 6.75
CA ARG A 294 0.38 -12.54 7.26
C ARG A 294 0.74 -13.65 6.28
N LEU A 295 -0.26 -14.38 5.77
CA LEU A 295 -0.02 -15.43 4.77
C LEU A 295 0.67 -14.89 3.51
N HIS A 296 0.21 -13.74 3.01
CA HIS A 296 0.81 -13.08 1.85
C HIS A 296 2.24 -12.62 2.13
N GLU A 297 2.51 -12.06 3.31
CA GLU A 297 3.87 -11.68 3.73
C GLU A 297 4.80 -12.91 3.83
N GLU A 298 4.35 -14.01 4.46
CA GLU A 298 5.11 -15.26 4.60
C GLU A 298 5.40 -15.93 3.25
N MET A 299 4.48 -15.81 2.30
CA MET A 299 4.59 -16.40 0.96
C MET A 299 5.10 -15.42 -0.10
N ASP A 300 5.51 -14.21 0.28
CA ASP A 300 5.92 -13.11 -0.61
C ASP A 300 4.92 -12.85 -1.77
N ILE A 301 3.63 -12.99 -1.49
CA ILE A 301 2.54 -12.78 -2.45
C ILE A 301 2.17 -11.30 -2.45
N PHE A 302 2.31 -10.66 -3.62
CA PHE A 302 1.72 -9.36 -3.86
C PHE A 302 0.28 -9.51 -4.39
N ASP A 303 -0.70 -9.04 -3.63
CA ASP A 303 -2.12 -9.08 -4.00
C ASP A 303 -2.81 -7.71 -3.92
N PRO A 304 -3.08 -7.07 -5.07
CA PRO A 304 -3.86 -5.83 -5.11
C PRO A 304 -5.24 -5.99 -4.46
N GLU A 305 -5.92 -7.12 -4.62
CA GLU A 305 -7.29 -7.29 -4.11
C GLU A 305 -7.34 -7.20 -2.57
N LEU A 306 -6.28 -7.66 -1.88
CA LEU A 306 -6.15 -7.54 -0.43
C LEU A 306 -5.95 -6.08 0.00
N ILE A 307 -5.17 -5.31 -0.76
CA ILE A 307 -4.97 -3.88 -0.51
C ILE A 307 -6.30 -3.14 -0.70
N HIS A 308 -7.09 -3.49 -1.72
CA HIS A 308 -8.40 -2.87 -1.91
C HIS A 308 -9.37 -3.21 -0.76
N TYR A 309 -9.38 -4.47 -0.35
CA TYR A 309 -10.16 -4.94 0.79
C TYR A 309 -9.84 -4.15 2.07
N ARG A 310 -8.55 -3.89 2.35
CA ARG A 310 -8.10 -3.07 3.48
C ARG A 310 -8.77 -1.69 3.53
N TRP A 311 -8.96 -1.04 2.39
CA TRP A 311 -9.62 0.27 2.33
C TRP A 311 -11.14 0.17 2.44
N MET A 312 -11.74 -0.89 1.90
CA MET A 312 -13.16 -1.17 2.14
C MET A 312 -13.46 -1.35 3.62
N LEU A 313 -12.53 -1.90 4.42
CA LEU A 313 -12.68 -2.00 5.88
C LEU A 313 -12.75 -0.63 6.57
N GLU A 314 -11.99 0.38 6.11
CA GLU A 314 -12.12 1.75 6.67
C GLU A 314 -13.47 2.38 6.33
N GLU A 315 -13.94 2.17 5.10
CA GLU A 315 -15.29 2.60 4.73
C GLU A 315 -16.34 1.87 5.57
N PHE A 316 -16.12 0.59 5.86
CA PHE A 316 -17.04 -0.18 6.70
C PHE A 316 -17.07 0.36 8.13
N ARG A 317 -15.90 0.69 8.71
CA ARG A 317 -15.82 1.38 10.00
C ARG A 317 -16.61 2.70 9.99
N ILE A 318 -16.47 3.53 8.96
CA ILE A 318 -17.26 4.75 8.84
C ILE A 318 -18.77 4.45 8.80
N SER A 319 -19.19 3.45 8.02
CA SER A 319 -20.60 3.06 7.92
C SER A 319 -21.19 2.54 9.23
N LEU A 320 -20.37 1.97 10.12
CA LEU A 320 -20.82 1.43 11.39
C LEU A 320 -20.80 2.49 12.50
N PHE A 321 -19.70 3.23 12.60
CA PHE A 321 -19.43 4.10 13.76
C PHE A 321 -19.69 5.59 13.52
N ALA A 322 -19.79 6.03 12.25
CA ALA A 322 -19.85 7.45 11.90
C ALA A 322 -20.67 7.72 10.63
N GLN A 323 -21.89 7.16 10.56
CA GLN A 323 -22.77 7.19 9.39
C GLN A 323 -22.99 8.59 8.80
N SER A 324 -23.07 9.62 9.65
CA SER A 324 -23.27 11.02 9.23
C SER A 324 -22.13 11.59 8.38
N LEU A 325 -20.95 10.96 8.36
CA LEU A 325 -19.81 11.37 7.53
C LEU A 325 -19.88 10.86 6.09
N GLY A 326 -20.76 9.87 5.81
CA GLY A 326 -20.85 9.20 4.51
C GLY A 326 -19.64 8.35 4.15
N THR A 327 -19.79 7.45 3.17
CA THR A 327 -18.71 6.59 2.66
C THR A 327 -18.25 7.01 1.26
N ALA A 328 -16.97 6.79 0.94
CA ALA A 328 -16.41 7.10 -0.39
C ALA A 328 -16.86 6.07 -1.45
N LEU A 329 -17.20 4.86 -1.02
CA LEU A 329 -17.88 3.85 -1.83
C LEU A 329 -18.93 3.15 -0.98
N PRO A 330 -19.96 2.55 -1.59
CA PRO A 330 -20.95 1.81 -0.82
C PRO A 330 -20.34 0.48 -0.36
N VAL A 331 -20.49 0.18 0.93
CA VAL A 331 -19.86 -0.95 1.62
C VAL A 331 -20.89 -1.68 2.47
N SER A 332 -20.76 -3.00 2.56
CA SER A 332 -21.60 -3.87 3.38
C SER A 332 -20.91 -5.22 3.58
N PRO A 333 -21.34 -6.06 4.54
CA PRO A 333 -20.86 -7.44 4.69
C PRO A 333 -20.78 -8.21 3.36
N GLN A 334 -21.88 -8.22 2.60
CA GLN A 334 -21.94 -8.87 1.29
C GLN A 334 -20.97 -8.32 0.23
N ARG A 335 -20.58 -7.05 0.34
CA ARG A 335 -19.58 -6.45 -0.57
C ARG A 335 -18.16 -6.80 -0.13
N LEU A 336 -17.91 -6.86 1.17
CA LEU A 336 -16.66 -7.35 1.74
C LEU A 336 -16.46 -8.83 1.37
N ASP A 337 -17.46 -9.69 1.53
CA ASP A 337 -17.38 -11.11 1.14
C ASP A 337 -17.02 -11.27 -0.33
N ARG A 338 -17.69 -10.51 -1.22
CA ARG A 338 -17.40 -10.51 -2.66
C ARG A 338 -15.99 -10.05 -2.98
N GLN A 339 -15.49 -9.03 -2.28
CA GLN A 339 -14.12 -8.56 -2.47
C GLN A 339 -13.11 -9.59 -1.95
N LEU A 340 -13.36 -10.17 -0.78
CA LEU A 340 -12.50 -11.18 -0.18
C LEU A 340 -12.38 -12.43 -1.06
N ALA A 341 -13.44 -12.81 -1.77
CA ALA A 341 -13.41 -13.93 -2.73
C ALA A 341 -12.45 -13.69 -3.92
N ARG A 342 -12.07 -12.44 -4.21
CA ARG A 342 -11.08 -12.10 -5.24
C ARG A 342 -9.64 -12.16 -4.72
N VAL A 343 -9.46 -12.10 -3.41
CA VAL A 343 -8.14 -12.13 -2.77
C VAL A 343 -7.53 -13.52 -2.92
N ARG A 344 -6.32 -13.57 -3.49
CA ARG A 344 -5.52 -14.77 -3.72
C ARG A 344 -5.31 -15.54 -2.41
N GLY A 345 -5.42 -16.86 -2.48
CA GLY A 345 -5.14 -17.75 -1.36
C GLY A 345 -6.28 -17.90 -0.34
N GLY A 346 -7.53 -18.09 -0.80
CA GLY A 346 -8.63 -18.56 0.05
C GLY A 346 -8.78 -20.08 -0.04
N LEU A 347 -9.14 -20.68 1.10
CA LEU A 347 -9.39 -22.10 1.41
C LEU A 347 -9.97 -22.96 0.27
#